data_AF-A0AB35X2Y3-F1
#
_entry.id   AF-A0AB35X2Y3-F1
#
_cell.length_a   1.000
_cell.length_b   1.000
_cell.length_c   1.000
_cell.angle_alpha   90.00
_cell.angle_beta   90.00
_cell.angle_gamma   90.00
#
_symmetry.space_group_name_H-M   'P 1'
#
loop_
_entity.id
_entity.type
_entity.pdbx_description
1 polymer ?
#
loop_
_entity_poly.entity_id
_entity_poly.type
_entity_poly.pdbx_seq_one_letter_code
_entity_poly.pdbx_strand_id
1 'polypeptide(L)'
;MNKEIQVLRAIAILMVLFVHTGSVFPEKYFWIYTKLDGVFHTNIGVELFFVIAGYFLACSLDKYKDKSNTALTDLISFGAKKVKRLYKPVYFWAAVPFIMSVLTGNADIWLNPSLALQKMIATFSWVRNIEESGRESIFGYFWAVSLEFQAFIVYAAAYFFIGKKNAVKVSALICMLMLFWRPGGAHFWWFRFDPILYGVILQYVVKNYGDLNEISKKLNASKNVKIFVSAMLTLCLAATFNYSKQFVFAVPPGRTHECLVFERYG
;
A
#
# COMPACT_ATOMS: atom_id res chain seq x y z
N MET A 1 21.53 7.81 4.93
CA MET A 1 20.13 7.33 4.95
C MET A 1 19.45 7.96 6.16
N ASN A 2 18.29 8.62 5.99
CA ASN A 2 17.65 9.35 7.09
C ASN A 2 17.07 8.37 8.13
N LYS A 3 17.52 8.45 9.39
CA LYS A 3 17.11 7.57 10.50
C LYS A 3 15.62 7.67 10.80
N GLU A 4 15.02 8.85 10.66
CA GLU A 4 13.61 9.11 10.97
C GLU A 4 12.68 8.33 10.02
N ILE A 5 13.06 8.25 8.74
CA ILE A 5 12.28 7.51 7.74
C ILE A 5 12.35 6.01 8.00
N GLN A 6 13.45 5.49 8.56
CA GLN A 6 13.54 4.08 8.94
C GLN A 6 12.64 3.75 10.14
N VAL A 7 12.52 4.67 11.11
CA VAL A 7 11.57 4.52 12.21
C VAL A 7 10.13 4.47 11.68
N LEU A 8 9.77 5.36 10.74
CA LEU A 8 8.43 5.37 10.16
C LEU A 8 8.14 4.07 9.37
N ARG A 9 9.13 3.54 8.66
CA ARG A 9 9.02 2.22 8.02
C ARG A 9 8.86 1.10 9.04
N ALA A 10 9.61 1.11 10.14
CA ALA A 10 9.47 0.10 11.20
C ALA A 10 8.06 0.10 11.78
N ILE A 11 7.48 1.29 12.04
CA ILE A 11 6.09 1.42 12.47
C ILE A 11 5.13 0.82 11.43
N ALA A 12 5.31 1.15 10.14
CA ALA A 12 4.49 0.59 9.07
C ALA A 12 4.60 -0.94 8.98
N ILE A 13 5.80 -1.52 9.13
CA ILE A 13 6.02 -2.97 9.18
C ILE A 13 5.21 -3.57 10.33
N LEU A 14 5.32 -3.03 11.54
CA LEU A 14 4.63 -3.56 12.72
C LEU A 14 3.10 -3.53 12.53
N MET A 15 2.57 -2.46 11.95
CA MET A 15 1.15 -2.35 11.62
C MET A 15 0.74 -3.43 10.61
N VAL A 16 1.46 -3.59 9.51
CA VAL A 16 1.14 -4.59 8.47
C VAL A 16 1.27 -6.03 9.00
N LEU A 17 2.28 -6.32 9.83
CA LEU A 17 2.40 -7.61 10.49
C LEU A 17 1.18 -7.90 11.35
N PHE A 18 0.70 -6.93 12.14
CA PHE A 18 -0.50 -7.09 12.94
C PHE A 18 -1.74 -7.41 12.08
N VAL A 19 -1.93 -6.73 10.94
CA VAL A 19 -3.02 -7.04 10.00
C VAL A 19 -3.00 -8.52 9.63
N HIS A 20 -1.85 -9.01 9.18
CA HIS A 20 -1.70 -10.38 8.69
C HIS A 20 -1.77 -11.43 9.80
N THR A 21 -1.57 -11.06 11.07
CA THR A 21 -1.82 -12.00 12.18
C THR A 21 -3.27 -12.46 12.22
N GLY A 22 -4.23 -11.67 11.72
CA GLY A 22 -5.65 -12.07 11.66
C GLY A 22 -5.89 -13.38 10.89
N SER A 23 -5.06 -13.68 9.89
CA SER A 23 -5.13 -14.94 9.12
C SER A 23 -4.51 -16.14 9.85
N VAL A 24 -3.71 -15.89 10.89
CA VAL A 24 -2.96 -16.91 11.64
C VAL A 24 -3.50 -17.09 13.07
N PHE A 25 -4.29 -16.15 13.57
CA PHE A 25 -4.82 -16.18 14.93
C PHE A 25 -5.75 -17.38 15.14
N PRO A 26 -5.54 -18.19 16.20
CA PRO A 26 -6.46 -19.27 16.55
C PRO A 26 -7.86 -18.72 16.84
N GLU A 27 -8.90 -19.45 16.42
CA GLU A 27 -10.31 -19.03 16.57
C GLU A 27 -10.66 -18.63 18.01
N LYS A 28 -10.12 -19.36 19.00
CA LYS A 28 -10.29 -19.08 20.44
C LYS A 28 -9.92 -17.65 20.85
N TYR A 29 -8.96 -17.03 20.18
CA TYR A 29 -8.44 -15.69 20.52
C TYR A 29 -8.79 -14.62 19.48
N PHE A 30 -9.58 -14.97 18.46
CA PHE A 30 -9.94 -14.05 17.37
C PHE A 30 -10.76 -12.82 17.86
N TRP A 31 -11.47 -12.94 18.98
CA TRP A 31 -12.17 -11.83 19.62
C TRP A 31 -11.23 -10.69 20.07
N ILE A 32 -9.98 -11.02 20.45
CA ILE A 32 -8.96 -10.02 20.85
C ILE A 32 -8.55 -9.22 19.62
N TYR A 33 -8.26 -9.93 18.52
CA TYR A 33 -7.89 -9.33 17.24
C TYR A 33 -9.00 -8.39 16.73
N THR A 34 -10.25 -8.85 16.70
CA THR A 34 -11.38 -8.05 16.22
C THR A 34 -11.66 -6.81 17.08
N LYS A 35 -11.49 -6.91 18.41
CA LYS A 35 -11.60 -5.75 19.30
C LYS A 35 -10.48 -4.73 19.07
N LEU A 36 -9.26 -5.19 18.82
CA LEU A 36 -8.13 -4.32 18.51
C LEU A 36 -8.25 -3.68 17.12
N ASP A 37 -8.60 -4.45 16.08
CA ASP A 37 -8.86 -3.91 14.72
C ASP A 37 -10.06 -2.94 14.72
N GLY A 38 -11.03 -3.16 15.62
CA GLY A 38 -12.16 -2.27 15.83
C GLY A 38 -11.75 -0.85 16.24
N VAL A 39 -10.62 -0.71 16.96
CA VAL A 39 -10.12 0.57 17.47
C VAL A 39 -8.92 1.09 16.66
N PHE A 40 -8.05 0.18 16.20
CA PHE A 40 -6.82 0.50 15.49
C PHE A 40 -6.78 -0.23 14.15
N HIS A 41 -7.06 0.50 13.07
CA HIS A 41 -6.92 -0.04 11.72
C HIS A 41 -5.47 -0.04 11.28
N THR A 42 -4.79 -1.15 11.54
CA THR A 42 -3.39 -1.31 11.17
C THR A 42 -3.16 -1.49 9.67
N ASN A 43 -4.22 -1.61 8.86
CA ASN A 43 -4.18 -1.54 7.40
C ASN A 43 -3.56 -0.24 6.87
N ILE A 44 -3.61 0.83 7.67
CA ILE A 44 -3.00 2.13 7.36
C ILE A 44 -1.47 2.04 7.28
N GLY A 45 -0.85 0.97 7.82
CA GLY A 45 0.56 0.67 7.60
C GLY A 45 0.94 0.57 6.10
N VAL A 46 0.05 0.02 5.26
CA VAL A 46 0.27 -0.05 3.80
C VAL A 46 0.24 1.34 3.19
N GLU A 47 -0.70 2.19 3.62
CA GLU A 47 -0.78 3.59 3.15
C GLU A 47 0.46 4.38 3.54
N LEU A 48 0.98 4.16 4.75
CA LEU A 48 2.20 4.78 5.21
C LEU A 48 3.40 4.37 4.35
N PHE A 49 3.51 3.09 3.97
CA PHE A 49 4.50 2.65 3.00
C PHE A 49 4.37 3.36 1.65
N PHE A 50 3.14 3.49 1.16
CA PHE A 50 2.84 4.17 -0.10
C PHE A 50 3.20 5.67 -0.07
N VAL A 51 2.90 6.39 1.02
CA VAL A 51 3.32 7.79 1.20
C VAL A 51 4.84 7.91 1.17
N ILE A 52 5.55 7.07 1.92
CA ILE A 52 7.02 7.06 1.92
C ILE A 52 7.57 6.73 0.52
N ALA A 53 6.96 5.75 -0.16
CA ALA A 53 7.31 5.34 -1.50
C ALA A 53 7.16 6.49 -2.51
N GLY A 54 6.03 7.21 -2.46
CA GLY A 54 5.75 8.40 -3.27
C GLY A 54 6.73 9.55 -3.02
N TYR A 55 7.09 9.80 -1.76
CA TYR A 55 8.08 10.82 -1.42
C TYR A 55 9.45 10.52 -2.03
N PHE A 56 9.92 9.28 -1.92
CA PHE A 56 11.20 8.86 -2.52
C PHE A 56 11.14 8.74 -4.04
N LEU A 57 9.97 8.42 -4.61
CA LEU A 57 9.74 8.44 -6.04
C LEU A 57 10.04 9.84 -6.60
N ALA A 58 9.39 10.88 -6.06
CA ALA A 58 9.63 12.26 -6.47
C ALA A 58 11.08 12.69 -6.27
N CYS A 59 11.70 12.33 -5.14
CA CYS A 59 13.14 12.58 -4.92
C CYS A 59 14.05 11.87 -5.93
N SER A 60 13.67 10.69 -6.41
CA SER A 60 14.44 9.92 -7.38
C SER A 60 14.33 10.52 -8.77
N LEU A 61 13.13 10.97 -9.17
CA LEU A 61 12.88 11.62 -10.47
C LEU A 61 13.57 12.97 -10.59
N ASP A 62 13.69 13.72 -9.48
CA ASP A 62 14.46 14.98 -9.47
C ASP A 62 15.94 14.80 -9.90
N LYS A 63 16.51 13.59 -9.76
CA LYS A 63 17.91 13.30 -10.16
C LYS A 63 18.09 13.13 -11.67
N TYR A 64 17.00 13.08 -12.44
CA TYR A 64 17.03 12.94 -13.90
C TYR A 64 16.94 14.28 -14.63
N LYS A 65 16.64 15.38 -13.91
CA LYS A 65 16.38 16.69 -14.50
C LYS A 65 17.57 17.32 -15.24
N ASP A 66 18.79 16.92 -14.88
CA ASP A 66 20.03 17.52 -15.38
C ASP A 66 20.72 16.66 -16.47
N LYS A 67 20.04 15.60 -16.96
CA LYS A 67 20.58 14.73 -18.01
C LYS A 67 20.05 15.18 -19.36
N SER A 68 20.93 15.28 -20.35
CA SER A 68 20.59 15.63 -21.75
C SER A 68 19.84 14.51 -22.49
N ASN A 69 19.14 13.63 -21.79
CA ASN A 69 18.45 12.48 -22.35
C ASN A 69 17.04 12.86 -22.79
N THR A 70 16.46 12.04 -23.67
CA THR A 70 15.04 12.15 -24.01
C THR A 70 14.16 11.62 -22.87
N ALA A 71 12.96 12.19 -22.72
CA ALA A 71 11.97 11.79 -21.71
C ALA A 71 11.68 10.26 -21.72
N LEU A 72 11.63 9.66 -22.90
CA LEU A 72 11.41 8.21 -23.06
C LEU A 72 12.60 7.40 -22.52
N THR A 73 13.84 7.82 -22.82
CA THR A 73 15.05 7.13 -22.35
C THR A 73 15.14 7.17 -20.83
N ASP A 74 14.82 8.30 -20.22
CA ASP A 74 14.82 8.44 -18.77
C ASP A 74 13.70 7.64 -18.10
N LEU A 75 12.50 7.58 -18.71
CA LEU A 75 11.42 6.72 -18.26
C LEU A 75 11.81 5.24 -18.28
N ILE A 76 12.39 4.76 -19.39
CA ILE A 76 12.86 3.37 -19.51
C ILE A 76 13.96 3.09 -18.49
N SER A 77 14.95 3.98 -18.36
CA SER A 77 16.03 3.85 -17.38
C SER A 77 15.51 3.80 -15.95
N PHE A 78 14.52 4.64 -15.63
CA PHE A 78 13.87 4.65 -14.33
C PHE A 78 13.09 3.35 -14.07
N GLY A 79 12.27 2.92 -15.03
CA GLY A 79 11.49 1.68 -14.94
C GLY A 79 12.39 0.45 -14.77
N ALA A 80 13.44 0.33 -15.57
CA ALA A 80 14.41 -0.76 -15.48
C ALA A 80 15.09 -0.85 -14.10
N LYS A 81 15.46 0.29 -13.50
CA LYS A 81 16.02 0.31 -12.13
C LYS A 81 15.01 -0.17 -11.09
N LYS A 82 13.73 0.20 -11.25
CA LYS A 82 12.67 -0.22 -10.32
C LYS A 82 12.38 -1.72 -10.45
N VAL A 83 12.26 -2.24 -11.67
CA VAL A 83 12.12 -3.68 -11.92
C VAL A 83 13.31 -4.42 -11.32
N LYS A 84 14.55 -3.99 -11.62
CA LYS A 84 15.79 -4.62 -11.09
C LYS A 84 15.86 -4.64 -9.57
N ARG A 85 15.24 -3.66 -8.89
CA ARG A 85 15.16 -3.63 -7.43
C ARG A 85 14.16 -4.64 -6.87
N LEU A 86 13.01 -4.81 -7.53
CA LEU A 86 11.87 -5.55 -6.98
C LEU A 86 11.75 -6.99 -7.50
N TYR A 87 12.26 -7.30 -8.69
CA TYR A 87 12.02 -8.60 -9.34
C TYR A 87 12.53 -9.79 -8.51
N LYS A 88 13.73 -9.70 -7.91
CA LYS A 88 14.31 -10.81 -7.15
C LYS A 88 13.40 -11.27 -6.00
N PRO A 89 13.03 -10.40 -5.03
CA PRO A 89 12.17 -10.82 -3.94
C PRO A 89 10.77 -11.17 -4.42
N VAL A 90 10.18 -10.40 -5.35
CA VAL A 90 8.81 -10.66 -5.82
C VAL A 90 8.71 -12.01 -6.52
N TYR A 91 9.66 -12.32 -7.41
CA TYR A 91 9.58 -13.53 -8.21
C TYR A 91 9.89 -14.76 -7.37
N PHE A 92 10.86 -14.65 -6.47
CA PHE A 92 11.16 -15.72 -5.51
C PHE A 92 9.94 -16.05 -4.65
N TRP A 93 9.35 -15.05 -3.98
CA TRP A 93 8.24 -15.29 -3.08
C TRP A 93 6.95 -15.68 -3.81
N ALA A 94 6.74 -15.29 -5.06
CA ALA A 94 5.60 -15.75 -5.86
C ALA A 94 5.80 -17.17 -6.39
N ALA A 95 7.04 -17.61 -6.62
CA ALA A 95 7.32 -18.98 -7.03
C ALA A 95 7.08 -19.98 -5.88
N VAL A 96 7.28 -19.59 -4.62
CA VAL A 96 7.12 -20.49 -3.47
C VAL A 96 5.71 -21.11 -3.38
N PRO A 97 4.60 -20.34 -3.34
CA PRO A 97 3.27 -20.94 -3.29
C PRO A 97 2.94 -21.79 -4.52
N PHE A 98 3.44 -21.41 -5.70
CA PHE A 98 3.27 -22.23 -6.91
C PHE A 98 3.99 -23.58 -6.81
N ILE A 99 5.26 -23.58 -6.38
CA ILE A 99 6.02 -24.82 -6.17
C ILE A 99 5.32 -25.69 -5.12
N MET A 100 4.86 -25.09 -4.02
CA MET A 100 4.15 -25.84 -2.97
C MET A 100 2.81 -26.40 -3.47
N SER A 101 2.09 -25.68 -4.33
CA SER A 101 0.88 -26.16 -5.00
C SER A 101 1.15 -27.42 -5.82
N VAL A 102 2.25 -27.43 -6.60
CA VAL A 102 2.65 -28.59 -7.41
C VAL A 102 3.13 -29.76 -6.55
N LEU A 103 3.95 -29.50 -5.52
CA LEU A 103 4.55 -30.55 -4.71
C LEU A 103 3.57 -31.24 -3.75
N THR A 104 2.65 -30.47 -3.17
CA THR A 104 1.74 -31.00 -2.15
C THR A 104 0.41 -31.48 -2.74
N GLY A 105 -0.01 -30.92 -3.88
CA GLY A 105 -1.35 -31.15 -4.43
C GLY A 105 -2.49 -30.67 -3.54
N ASN A 106 -2.20 -29.97 -2.43
CA ASN A 106 -3.21 -29.51 -1.48
C ASN A 106 -3.80 -28.18 -1.97
N ALA A 107 -4.94 -28.29 -2.66
CA ALA A 107 -5.65 -27.15 -3.23
C ALA A 107 -6.21 -26.20 -2.16
N ASP A 108 -6.49 -26.69 -0.96
CA ASP A 108 -7.06 -25.90 0.13
C ASP A 108 -6.04 -24.90 0.70
N ILE A 109 -4.76 -25.28 0.74
CA ILE A 109 -3.70 -24.42 1.29
C ILE A 109 -3.00 -23.62 0.18
N TRP A 110 -2.67 -24.28 -0.94
CA TRP A 110 -1.76 -23.74 -1.94
C TRP A 110 -2.43 -23.38 -3.27
N LEU A 111 -3.76 -23.52 -3.36
CA LEU A 111 -4.53 -23.46 -4.62
C LEU A 111 -4.22 -24.63 -5.55
N ASN A 112 -5.11 -24.83 -6.52
CA ASN A 112 -4.85 -25.73 -7.64
C ASN A 112 -3.66 -25.23 -8.48
N PRO A 113 -2.78 -26.11 -9.00
CA PRO A 113 -1.56 -25.71 -9.73
C PRO A 113 -1.81 -24.77 -10.91
N SER A 114 -2.89 -24.98 -11.65
CA SER A 114 -3.29 -24.12 -12.78
C SER A 114 -3.63 -22.70 -12.32
N LEU A 115 -4.38 -22.58 -11.22
CA LEU A 115 -4.72 -21.30 -10.61
C LEU A 115 -3.47 -20.65 -10.01
N ALA A 116 -2.64 -21.39 -9.27
CA ALA A 116 -1.39 -20.87 -8.72
C ALA A 116 -0.45 -20.34 -9.81
N LEU A 117 -0.36 -21.01 -10.97
CA LEU A 117 0.39 -20.55 -12.13
C LEU A 117 -0.17 -19.24 -12.69
N GLN A 118 -1.50 -19.14 -12.86
CA GLN A 118 -2.15 -17.90 -13.30
C GLN A 118 -1.83 -16.72 -12.37
N LYS A 119 -1.91 -16.96 -11.05
CA LYS A 119 -1.64 -15.95 -10.01
C LYS A 119 -0.17 -15.53 -10.00
N MET A 120 0.75 -16.48 -10.21
CA MET A 120 2.19 -16.23 -10.36
C MET A 120 2.48 -15.39 -11.61
N ILE A 121 1.89 -15.75 -12.76
CA ILE A 121 2.05 -14.98 -14.02
C ILE A 121 1.53 -13.55 -13.84
N ALA A 122 0.35 -13.38 -13.24
CA ALA A 122 -0.20 -12.05 -12.94
C ALA A 122 0.73 -11.21 -12.05
N THR A 123 1.44 -11.87 -11.12
CA THR A 123 2.45 -11.22 -10.27
C THR A 123 3.70 -10.82 -11.07
N PHE A 124 4.19 -11.67 -11.97
CA PHE A 124 5.35 -11.38 -12.82
C PHE A 124 5.06 -10.27 -13.84
N SER A 125 3.81 -10.20 -14.30
CA SER A 125 3.31 -9.14 -15.18
C SER A 125 2.94 -7.85 -14.45
N TRP A 126 3.09 -7.80 -13.11
CA TRP A 126 2.76 -6.64 -12.27
C TRP A 126 1.29 -6.18 -12.38
N VAL A 127 0.36 -7.10 -12.59
CA VAL A 127 -1.09 -6.83 -12.69
C VAL A 127 -1.90 -7.49 -11.58
N ARG A 128 -1.24 -7.86 -10.47
CA ARG A 128 -1.85 -8.58 -9.36
C ARG A 128 -3.07 -7.85 -8.80
N ASN A 129 -3.03 -6.53 -8.65
CA ASN A 129 -4.15 -5.74 -8.13
C ASN A 129 -5.44 -5.88 -8.97
N ILE A 130 -5.32 -6.02 -10.29
CA ILE A 130 -6.46 -6.23 -11.18
C ILE A 130 -6.96 -7.67 -11.02
N GLU A 131 -6.05 -8.64 -11.03
CA GLU A 131 -6.42 -10.05 -10.94
C GLU A 131 -7.06 -10.39 -9.58
N GLU A 132 -6.50 -9.86 -8.49
CA GLU A 132 -7.01 -10.06 -7.12
C GLU A 132 -8.40 -9.48 -6.95
N SER A 133 -8.74 -8.39 -7.66
CA SER A 133 -10.09 -7.81 -7.63
C SER A 133 -11.16 -8.75 -8.17
N GLY A 134 -10.79 -9.74 -8.98
CA GLY A 134 -11.71 -10.76 -9.47
C GLY A 134 -11.76 -12.00 -8.58
N ARG A 135 -10.61 -12.45 -8.06
CA ARG A 135 -10.55 -13.62 -7.16
C ARG A 135 -9.41 -13.48 -6.17
N GLU A 136 -9.76 -13.38 -4.90
CA GLU A 136 -8.80 -13.29 -3.80
C GLU A 136 -8.09 -14.63 -3.58
N SER A 137 -6.83 -14.58 -3.14
CA SER A 137 -6.06 -15.79 -2.86
C SER A 137 -4.88 -15.55 -1.94
N ILE A 138 -4.13 -16.62 -1.62
CA ILE A 138 -2.85 -16.55 -0.90
C ILE A 138 -1.86 -15.59 -1.56
N PHE A 139 -1.94 -15.33 -2.87
CA PHE A 139 -1.10 -14.34 -3.56
C PHE A 139 -1.51 -12.89 -3.28
N GLY A 140 -2.56 -12.68 -2.47
CA GLY A 140 -3.13 -11.41 -2.03
C GLY A 140 -2.08 -10.35 -1.81
N TYR A 141 -1.09 -10.63 -0.96
CA TYR A 141 -0.07 -9.67 -0.53
C TYR A 141 0.77 -9.04 -1.66
N PHE A 142 0.79 -9.59 -2.88
CA PHE A 142 1.49 -8.98 -4.02
C PHE A 142 0.72 -7.82 -4.68
N TRP A 143 -0.55 -7.62 -4.33
CA TRP A 143 -1.38 -6.56 -4.90
C TRP A 143 -0.74 -5.19 -4.74
N ALA A 144 -0.25 -4.89 -3.52
CA ALA A 144 0.26 -3.59 -3.14
C ALA A 144 1.55 -3.28 -3.90
N VAL A 145 2.38 -4.31 -4.13
CA VAL A 145 3.64 -4.16 -4.87
C VAL A 145 3.38 -3.93 -6.36
N SER A 146 2.40 -4.61 -6.94
CA SER A 146 1.96 -4.37 -8.33
C SER A 146 1.42 -2.96 -8.49
N LEU A 147 0.56 -2.51 -7.57
CA LEU A 147 0.01 -1.17 -7.58
C LEU A 147 1.10 -0.10 -7.39
N GLU A 148 2.05 -0.30 -6.47
CA GLU A 148 3.20 0.60 -6.28
C GLU A 148 4.00 0.75 -7.59
N PHE A 149 4.29 -0.37 -8.25
CA PHE A 149 5.05 -0.36 -9.50
C PHE A 149 4.28 0.37 -10.62
N GLN A 150 2.99 0.07 -10.81
CA GLN A 150 2.14 0.75 -11.80
C GLN A 150 2.11 2.27 -11.54
N ALA A 151 1.84 2.68 -10.30
CA ALA A 151 1.81 4.09 -9.92
C ALA A 151 3.16 4.79 -10.16
N PHE A 152 4.28 4.10 -9.94
CA PHE A 152 5.60 4.65 -10.22
C PHE A 152 5.83 4.91 -11.71
N ILE A 153 5.46 3.97 -12.58
CA ILE A 153 5.63 4.13 -14.02
C ILE A 153 4.71 5.23 -14.55
N VAL A 154 3.44 5.23 -14.14
CA VAL A 154 2.46 6.24 -14.55
C VAL A 154 2.88 7.64 -14.09
N TYR A 155 3.28 7.78 -12.83
CA TYR A 155 3.73 9.08 -12.32
C TYR A 155 5.05 9.53 -12.95
N ALA A 156 6.00 8.62 -13.18
CA ALA A 156 7.25 8.95 -13.87
C ALA A 156 6.98 9.42 -15.31
N ALA A 157 6.07 8.76 -16.03
CA ALA A 157 5.64 9.21 -17.35
C ALA A 157 5.06 10.62 -17.29
N ALA A 158 4.11 10.88 -16.40
CA ALA A 158 3.56 12.22 -16.20
C ALA A 158 4.68 13.24 -15.88
N TYR A 159 5.60 12.89 -14.98
CA TYR A 159 6.71 13.75 -14.60
C TYR A 159 7.60 14.14 -15.79
N PHE A 160 7.94 13.19 -16.67
CA PHE A 160 8.83 13.43 -17.81
C PHE A 160 8.13 14.09 -19.01
N PHE A 161 6.87 13.74 -19.30
CA PHE A 161 6.17 14.24 -20.48
C PHE A 161 5.47 15.59 -20.27
N ILE A 162 4.77 15.76 -19.14
CA ILE A 162 4.04 17.02 -18.86
C ILE A 162 4.77 17.92 -17.86
N GLY A 163 5.89 17.44 -17.30
CA GLY A 163 6.76 18.18 -16.39
C GLY A 163 6.33 18.12 -14.93
N LYS A 164 7.31 18.28 -14.02
CA LYS A 164 7.14 18.19 -12.55
C LYS A 164 5.94 18.96 -12.00
N LYS A 165 5.80 20.25 -12.37
CA LYS A 165 4.74 21.11 -11.80
C LYS A 165 3.34 20.61 -12.19
N ASN A 166 3.17 20.21 -13.45
CA ASN A 166 1.88 19.72 -13.94
C ASN A 166 1.59 18.32 -13.40
N ALA A 167 2.59 17.44 -13.33
CA ALA A 167 2.45 16.12 -12.70
C ALA A 167 1.95 16.24 -11.25
N VAL A 168 2.48 17.18 -10.46
CA VAL A 168 2.01 17.41 -9.08
C VAL A 168 0.59 17.98 -9.03
N LYS A 169 0.24 18.92 -9.92
CA LYS A 169 -1.14 19.43 -10.02
C LYS A 169 -2.13 18.33 -10.37
N VAL A 170 -1.79 17.48 -11.33
CA VAL A 170 -2.60 16.31 -11.71
C VAL A 170 -2.72 15.35 -10.54
N SER A 171 -1.64 15.08 -9.79
CA SER A 171 -1.69 14.27 -8.57
C SER A 171 -2.66 14.86 -7.54
N ALA A 172 -2.62 16.17 -7.29
CA ALA A 172 -3.51 16.83 -6.35
C ALA A 172 -4.98 16.76 -6.79
N LEU A 173 -5.25 16.95 -8.09
CA LEU A 173 -6.58 16.79 -8.66
C LEU A 173 -7.09 15.35 -8.49
N ILE A 174 -6.26 14.35 -8.77
CA ILE A 174 -6.63 12.94 -8.60
C ILE A 174 -6.91 12.63 -7.12
N CYS A 175 -6.06 13.09 -6.19
CA CYS A 175 -6.32 12.93 -4.76
C CYS A 175 -7.66 13.55 -4.34
N MET A 176 -7.98 14.75 -4.85
CA MET A 176 -9.25 15.43 -4.59
C MET A 176 -10.44 14.64 -5.14
N LEU A 177 -10.36 14.13 -6.37
CA LEU A 177 -11.39 13.28 -6.96
C LEU A 177 -11.58 11.98 -6.15
N MET A 178 -10.49 11.39 -5.68
CA MET A 178 -10.48 10.16 -4.87
C MET A 178 -11.08 10.32 -3.47
N LEU A 179 -11.37 11.54 -3.03
CA LEU A 179 -12.18 11.79 -1.82
C LEU A 179 -13.65 11.45 -2.05
N PHE A 180 -14.16 11.64 -3.27
CA PHE A 180 -15.56 11.44 -3.61
C PHE A 180 -15.81 10.13 -4.36
N TRP A 181 -14.83 9.68 -5.15
CA TRP A 181 -14.96 8.49 -5.97
C TRP A 181 -13.65 7.72 -6.08
N ARG A 182 -13.67 6.44 -5.72
CA ARG A 182 -12.50 5.55 -5.84
C ARG A 182 -12.71 4.50 -6.93
N PRO A 183 -11.69 4.25 -7.78
CA PRO A 183 -11.75 3.18 -8.77
C PRO A 183 -11.89 1.82 -8.10
N GLY A 184 -12.61 0.89 -8.75
CA GLY A 184 -12.78 -0.49 -8.27
C GLY A 184 -14.09 -0.78 -7.54
N GLY A 185 -14.92 0.22 -7.22
CA GLY A 185 -16.24 -0.01 -6.59
C GLY A 185 -16.11 -0.76 -5.27
N ALA A 186 -16.73 -1.94 -5.12
CA ALA A 186 -16.59 -2.81 -3.94
C ALA A 186 -15.13 -3.24 -3.69
N HIS A 187 -14.32 -3.29 -4.75
CA HIS A 187 -12.93 -3.70 -4.77
C HIS A 187 -11.95 -2.51 -4.72
N PHE A 188 -12.42 -1.34 -4.27
CA PHE A 188 -11.61 -0.11 -4.23
C PHE A 188 -10.29 -0.22 -3.46
N TRP A 189 -10.20 -1.19 -2.54
CA TRP A 189 -8.98 -1.45 -1.77
C TRP A 189 -7.79 -1.74 -2.69
N TRP A 190 -7.99 -2.52 -3.76
CA TRP A 190 -6.93 -2.94 -4.68
C TRP A 190 -6.40 -1.81 -5.58
N PHE A 191 -7.10 -0.68 -5.65
CA PHE A 191 -6.76 0.45 -6.52
C PHE A 191 -6.43 1.73 -5.72
N ARG A 192 -6.09 1.59 -4.44
CA ARG A 192 -5.77 2.72 -3.55
C ARG A 192 -4.33 3.22 -3.74
N PHE A 193 -4.08 3.96 -4.82
CA PHE A 193 -2.76 4.56 -5.10
C PHE A 193 -2.64 6.03 -4.65
N ASP A 194 -3.71 6.64 -4.13
CA ASP A 194 -3.71 8.01 -3.61
C ASP A 194 -2.64 8.29 -2.53
N PRO A 195 -2.29 7.37 -1.61
CA PRO A 195 -1.23 7.62 -0.65
C PRO A 195 0.14 7.84 -1.33
N ILE A 196 0.40 7.19 -2.46
CA ILE A 196 1.62 7.43 -3.26
C ILE A 196 1.64 8.86 -3.79
N LEU A 197 0.49 9.35 -4.27
CA LEU A 197 0.34 10.72 -4.77
C LEU A 197 0.49 11.75 -3.66
N TYR A 198 -0.05 11.50 -2.46
CA TYR A 198 0.19 12.34 -1.29
C TYR A 198 1.68 12.43 -0.95
N GLY A 199 2.41 11.32 -1.02
CA GLY A 199 3.86 11.31 -0.82
C GLY A 199 4.62 12.20 -1.82
N VAL A 200 4.20 12.17 -3.09
CA VAL A 200 4.74 13.06 -4.13
C VAL A 200 4.44 14.53 -3.85
N ILE A 201 3.19 14.85 -3.50
CA ILE A 201 2.77 16.22 -3.19
C ILE A 201 3.55 16.74 -1.98
N LEU A 202 3.69 15.92 -0.95
CA LEU A 202 4.49 16.23 0.24
C LEU A 202 5.93 16.60 -0.13
N GLN A 203 6.57 15.81 -1.00
CA GLN A 203 7.91 16.12 -1.49
C GLN A 203 8.00 17.47 -2.19
N TYR A 204 7.00 17.79 -3.02
CA TYR A 204 6.93 19.06 -3.72
C TYR A 204 6.75 20.24 -2.75
N VAL A 205 5.84 20.11 -1.77
CA VAL A 205 5.58 21.15 -0.77
C VAL A 205 6.83 21.39 0.07
N VAL A 206 7.45 20.32 0.59
CA VAL A 206 8.68 20.41 1.39
C VAL A 206 9.79 21.11 0.63
N LYS A 207 9.99 20.83 -0.67
CA LYS A 207 11.06 21.46 -1.45
C LYS A 207 10.82 22.91 -1.83
N ASN A 208 9.57 23.32 -2.09
CA ASN A 208 9.26 24.66 -2.61
C ASN A 208 8.79 25.65 -1.54
N TYR A 209 8.20 25.15 -0.45
CA TYR A 209 7.57 25.99 0.58
C TYR A 209 8.02 25.62 2.00
N GLY A 210 8.66 24.47 2.18
CA GLY A 210 9.14 24.03 3.48
C GLY A 210 10.54 24.54 3.77
N ASP A 211 10.67 25.72 4.40
CA ASP A 211 11.79 25.89 5.32
C ASP A 211 11.49 25.04 6.56
N LEU A 212 11.83 23.75 6.49
CA LEU A 212 11.69 22.83 7.61
C LEU A 212 12.42 23.36 8.86
N ASN A 213 13.40 24.25 8.70
CA ASN A 213 14.05 24.92 9.82
C ASN A 213 13.15 25.96 10.46
N GLU A 214 12.31 26.69 9.72
CA GLU A 214 11.29 27.55 10.32
C GLU A 214 10.22 26.75 11.06
N ILE A 215 9.76 25.63 10.49
CA ILE A 215 8.80 24.75 11.15
C ILE A 215 9.42 24.17 12.43
N SER A 216 10.67 23.71 12.37
CA SER A 216 11.42 23.20 13.53
C SER A 216 11.66 24.30 14.59
N LYS A 217 11.97 25.53 14.16
CA LYS A 217 12.13 26.71 15.04
C LYS A 217 10.80 27.16 15.66
N LYS A 218 9.68 27.05 14.95
CA LYS A 218 8.33 27.32 15.49
C LYS A 218 7.90 26.20 16.44
N LEU A 219 8.23 24.97 16.13
CA LEU A 219 8.05 23.78 16.97
C LEU A 219 9.21 23.60 17.96
N ASN A 220 9.78 24.68 18.52
CA ASN A 220 10.91 24.66 19.46
C ASN A 220 10.54 23.96 20.78
N ALA A 221 10.35 22.65 20.66
CA ALA A 221 9.78 21.77 21.65
C ALA A 221 10.83 20.76 22.05
N SER A 222 10.79 20.35 23.32
CA SER A 222 11.71 19.35 23.84
C SER A 222 11.59 18.04 23.07
N LYS A 223 12.67 17.23 23.07
CA LYS A 223 12.69 15.90 22.44
C LYS A 223 11.48 15.04 22.86
N ASN A 224 11.07 15.16 24.12
CA ASN A 224 9.93 14.41 24.67
C ASN A 224 8.60 14.85 24.06
N VAL A 225 8.40 16.16 23.85
CA VAL A 225 7.19 16.68 23.18
C VAL A 225 7.15 16.22 21.73
N LYS A 226 8.29 16.21 21.01
CA LYS A 226 8.35 15.71 19.63
C LYS A 226 8.00 14.23 19.54
N ILE A 227 8.51 13.41 20.48
CA ILE A 227 8.17 11.98 20.58
C ILE A 227 6.68 11.82 20.89
N PHE A 228 6.15 12.55 21.85
CA PHE A 228 4.75 12.49 22.25
C PHE A 228 3.82 12.87 21.09
N VAL A 229 4.09 13.99 20.41
CA VAL A 229 3.30 14.43 19.25
C VAL A 229 3.38 13.41 18.12
N SER A 230 4.56 12.86 17.83
CA SER A 230 4.73 11.82 16.81
C SER A 230 3.93 10.54 17.15
N ALA A 231 3.98 10.10 18.41
CA ALA A 231 3.19 8.99 18.90
C ALA A 231 1.69 9.28 18.80
N MET A 232 1.26 10.48 19.18
CA MET A 232 -0.13 10.89 19.10
C MET A 232 -0.62 10.96 17.65
N LEU A 233 0.16 11.52 16.72
CA LEU A 233 -0.17 11.54 15.30
C LEU A 233 -0.25 10.13 14.71
N THR A 234 0.65 9.23 15.11
CA THR A 234 0.63 7.83 14.69
C THR A 234 -0.61 7.10 15.22
N LEU A 235 -0.99 7.37 16.47
CA LEU A 235 -2.20 6.83 17.09
C LEU A 235 -3.45 7.41 16.45
N CYS A 236 -3.51 8.72 16.19
CA CYS A 236 -4.62 9.36 15.48
C CYS A 236 -4.77 8.78 14.07
N LEU A 237 -3.66 8.58 13.36
CA LEU A 237 -3.66 7.91 12.07
C LEU A 237 -4.25 6.50 12.19
N ALA A 238 -3.76 5.68 13.13
CA ALA A 238 -4.27 4.33 13.35
C ALA A 238 -5.73 4.28 13.85
N ALA A 239 -6.20 5.33 14.53
CA ALA A 239 -7.54 5.44 15.10
C ALA A 239 -8.56 6.09 14.16
N THR A 240 -8.21 6.39 12.90
CA THR A 240 -9.16 6.97 11.94
C THR A 240 -10.28 5.99 11.57
N PHE A 241 -11.38 6.14 12.33
CA PHE A 241 -12.81 6.04 11.99
C PHE A 241 -13.36 4.74 11.37
N ASN A 242 -14.15 4.03 12.19
CA ASN A 242 -14.81 2.75 11.93
C ASN A 242 -16.33 2.86 12.16
N TYR A 243 -16.99 3.87 11.58
CA TYR A 243 -18.45 4.06 11.76
C TYR A 243 -19.29 3.14 10.86
N SER A 244 -18.70 2.56 9.82
CA SER A 244 -19.42 1.78 8.79
C SER A 244 -19.66 0.31 9.16
N LYS A 245 -18.92 -0.28 10.11
CA LYS A 245 -19.17 -1.67 10.53
C LYS A 245 -20.42 -1.84 11.42
N GLN A 246 -20.91 -0.78 12.08
CA GLN A 246 -22.08 -0.88 12.97
C GLN A 246 -23.44 -0.87 12.25
N PHE A 247 -23.53 -0.42 11.00
CA PHE A 247 -24.82 -0.31 10.30
C PHE A 247 -25.24 -1.53 9.46
N VAL A 248 -24.38 -2.56 9.34
CA VAL A 248 -24.69 -3.76 8.53
C VAL A 248 -25.25 -4.93 9.37
N PHE A 249 -25.25 -4.84 10.70
CA PHE A 249 -25.83 -5.88 11.57
C PHE A 249 -27.12 -5.41 12.24
N ALA A 250 -28.13 -5.13 11.42
CA ALA A 250 -29.54 -5.23 11.81
C ALA A 250 -30.20 -6.35 10.99
N VAL A 251 -29.59 -7.53 10.97
CA VAL A 251 -30.27 -8.76 10.54
C VAL A 251 -31.02 -9.28 11.77
N PRO A 252 -32.35 -9.48 11.70
CA PRO A 252 -33.14 -9.89 12.85
C PRO A 252 -32.69 -11.27 13.38
N PRO A 253 -32.82 -11.51 14.69
CA PRO A 253 -32.36 -12.75 15.31
C PRO A 253 -33.27 -13.90 14.84
N GLY A 254 -32.73 -14.77 13.99
CA GLY A 254 -33.50 -15.89 13.44
C GLY A 254 -32.81 -16.72 12.35
N ARG A 255 -31.66 -16.29 11.82
CA ARG A 255 -30.84 -17.08 10.88
C ARG A 255 -29.35 -16.97 11.22
N THR A 256 -28.90 -17.67 12.25
CA THR A 256 -27.52 -17.52 12.79
C THR A 256 -26.64 -18.76 12.73
N HIS A 257 -26.92 -19.74 11.87
CA HIS A 257 -26.01 -20.91 11.76
C HIS A 257 -25.45 -21.24 10.37
N GLU A 258 -25.82 -20.54 9.30
CA GLU A 258 -25.37 -20.94 7.94
C GLU A 258 -24.50 -19.91 7.18
N CYS A 259 -24.42 -18.65 7.61
CA CYS A 259 -23.73 -17.60 6.81
C CYS A 259 -22.31 -17.20 7.27
N LEU A 260 -21.74 -17.81 8.32
CA LEU A 260 -20.38 -17.44 8.79
C LEU A 260 -19.31 -18.51 8.51
N VAL A 261 -19.66 -19.59 7.80
CA VAL A 261 -18.73 -20.70 7.53
C VAL A 261 -18.37 -20.83 6.03
N PHE A 262 -19.05 -20.14 5.12
CA PHE A 262 -18.90 -20.37 3.67
C PHE A 262 -18.00 -19.40 2.88
N GLU A 263 -17.38 -18.40 3.49
CA GLU A 263 -16.43 -17.50 2.80
C GLU A 263 -14.94 -17.91 2.96
N ARG A 264 -14.65 -19.12 3.44
CA ARG A 264 -13.25 -19.62 3.53
C ARG A 264 -12.80 -20.56 2.42
N TYR A 265 -13.69 -21.03 1.54
CA TYR A 265 -13.30 -21.86 0.39
C TYR A 265 -14.27 -21.66 -0.77
N GLY A 266 -13.86 -20.86 -1.76
CA GLY A 266 -14.54 -20.63 -3.04
C GLY A 266 -13.59 -20.07 -4.10
#